data_AF-F3GIJ2-F1
#
_entry.id   AF-F3GIJ2-F1
#
_cell.length_a   1.000
_cell.length_b   1.000
_cell.length_c   1.000
_cell.angle_alpha   90.00
_cell.angle_beta   90.00
_cell.angle_gamma   90.00
#
_symmetry.space_group_name_H-M   'P 1'
#
loop_
_entity.id
_entity.type
_entity.pdbx_description
1 polymer ?
#
loop_
_entity_poly.entity_id
_entity_poly.type
_entity_poly.pdbx_seq_one_letter_code
_entity_poly.pdbx_strand_id
1 'polypeptide(L)' 'KPWRALDAEQALIGQRADLDTFTKVAALAMKGSRAYEHNAFKIPLGQQVIVRNLRDLTA' A
#
# COMPACT_ATOMS: atom_id res chain seq x y z
N LYS A 1 -6.84 16.02 -3.39
CA LYS A 1 -8.01 15.10 -3.28
C LYS A 1 -7.52 13.81 -2.62
N PRO A 2 -8.28 13.20 -1.70
CA PRO A 2 -7.95 11.87 -1.21
C PRO A 2 -7.97 10.87 -2.38
N TRP A 3 -7.04 9.93 -2.38
CA TRP A 3 -6.93 8.88 -3.39
C TRP A 3 -7.36 7.54 -2.80
N ARG A 4 -7.95 6.68 -3.63
CA ARG A 4 -8.45 5.36 -3.26
C ARG A 4 -7.82 4.31 -4.17
N ALA A 5 -7.24 3.27 -3.57
CA ALA A 5 -6.48 2.23 -4.27
C ALA A 5 -7.35 0.99 -4.52
N LEU A 6 -8.31 1.09 -5.45
CA LEU A 6 -9.32 0.04 -5.68
C LEU A 6 -8.71 -1.34 -5.95
N ASP A 7 -7.66 -1.43 -6.77
CA ASP A 7 -7.00 -2.71 -7.07
C ASP A 7 -6.36 -3.34 -5.83
N ALA A 8 -5.78 -2.51 -4.96
CA ALA A 8 -5.18 -2.94 -3.70
C ALA A 8 -6.24 -3.41 -2.71
N GLU A 9 -7.35 -2.69 -2.61
CA GLU A 9 -8.51 -3.09 -1.80
C GLU A 9 -9.07 -4.44 -2.27
N GLN A 10 -9.24 -4.62 -3.59
CA GLN A 10 -9.76 -5.86 -4.17
C GLN A 10 -8.82 -7.06 -3.94
N ALA A 11 -7.51 -6.83 -3.99
CA ALA A 11 -6.50 -7.86 -3.72
C ALA A 11 -6.45 -8.28 -2.24
N LEU A 12 -6.95 -7.45 -1.31
CA LEU A 12 -6.98 -7.76 0.12
C LEU A 12 -8.18 -8.65 0.51
N ILE A 13 -9.28 -8.59 -0.24
CA ILE A 13 -10.52 -9.33 0.08
C ILE A 13 -10.25 -10.84 0.07
N GLY A 14 -10.61 -11.51 1.17
CA GLY A 14 -10.48 -12.97 1.31
C GLY A 14 -9.05 -13.46 1.56
N GLN A 15 -8.06 -12.57 1.64
CA GLN A 15 -6.69 -12.93 1.99
C GLN A 15 -6.46 -12.96 3.50
N ARG A 16 -5.41 -13.67 3.92
CA ARG A 16 -4.98 -13.68 5.32
C ARG A 16 -4.38 -12.32 5.71
N ALA A 17 -4.76 -11.83 6.88
CA ALA A 17 -4.21 -10.60 7.46
C ALA A 17 -2.79 -10.82 8.01
N ASP A 18 -1.79 -10.85 7.14
CA ASP A 18 -0.38 -11.00 7.51
C ASP A 18 0.56 -10.09 6.71
N LEU A 19 1.83 -10.08 7.12
CA LEU A 19 2.84 -9.17 6.59
C LEU A 19 3.10 -9.36 5.09
N ASP A 20 3.07 -10.61 4.60
CA ASP A 20 3.27 -10.91 3.18
C ASP A 20 2.13 -10.34 2.34
N THR A 21 0.88 -10.55 2.78
CA THR A 21 -0.31 -9.99 2.13
C THR A 21 -0.27 -8.46 2.12
N PHE A 22 0.05 -7.82 3.25
CA PHE A 22 0.11 -6.36 3.34
C PHE A 22 1.20 -5.77 2.44
N THR A 23 2.36 -6.43 2.34
CA THR A 23 3.46 -5.99 1.47
C THR A 23 3.03 -6.01 -0.01
N LYS A 24 2.35 -7.08 -0.44
CA LYS A 24 1.82 -7.22 -1.80
C LYS A 24 0.78 -6.13 -2.12
N VAL A 25 -0.16 -5.90 -1.21
CA VAL A 25 -1.22 -4.89 -1.35
C VAL A 25 -0.64 -3.47 -1.37
N ALA A 26 0.36 -3.18 -0.55
CA ALA A 26 1.06 -1.89 -0.53
C ALA A 26 1.78 -1.59 -1.85
N ALA A 27 2.47 -2.60 -2.41
CA ALA A 27 3.09 -2.49 -3.73
C ALA A 27 2.05 -2.26 -4.83
N LEU A 28 0.91 -2.97 -4.78
CA LEU A 28 -0.19 -2.80 -5.73
C LEU A 28 -0.83 -1.41 -5.63
N ALA A 29 -1.00 -0.87 -4.43
CA ALA A 29 -1.51 0.48 -4.23
C ALA A 29 -0.60 1.50 -4.91
N MET A 30 0.72 1.40 -4.71
CA MET A 30 1.66 2.35 -5.30
C MET A 30 1.98 2.06 -6.78
N LYS A 31 1.40 1.01 -7.39
CA LYS A 31 1.61 0.64 -8.79
C LYS A 31 1.17 1.78 -9.71
N GLY A 32 2.04 2.17 -10.64
CA GLY A 32 1.77 3.29 -11.56
C GLY A 32 2.04 4.68 -10.97
N SER A 33 2.48 4.77 -9.70
CA SER A 33 2.98 6.03 -9.14
C SER A 33 4.18 6.50 -9.95
N ARG A 34 4.16 7.79 -10.33
CA ARG A 34 5.27 8.45 -11.02
C ARG A 34 6.03 9.33 -10.04
N ALA A 35 7.32 9.05 -9.89
CA ALA A 35 8.23 9.94 -9.20
C ALA A 35 8.53 11.18 -10.06
N TYR A 36 8.69 12.31 -9.38
CA TYR A 36 9.23 13.55 -9.90
C TYR A 36 10.49 13.91 -9.10
N GLU A 37 11.21 14.93 -9.56
CA GLU A 37 12.57 15.30 -9.14
C GLU A 37 12.83 15.26 -7.64
N HIS A 38 11.88 15.71 -6.81
CA HIS A 38 12.06 15.83 -5.36
C HIS A 38 11.14 14.93 -4.54
N ASN A 39 10.42 13.99 -5.16
CA ASN A 39 9.39 13.21 -4.44
C ASN A 39 9.44 11.70 -4.68
N ALA A 40 10.50 11.18 -5.29
CA ALA A 40 10.69 9.75 -5.48
C ALA A 40 10.56 8.94 -4.18
N PHE A 41 10.99 9.52 -3.06
CA PHE A 41 10.88 8.91 -1.73
C PHE A 41 9.43 8.65 -1.28
N LYS A 42 8.42 9.35 -1.86
CA LYS A 42 7.02 9.17 -1.48
C LYS A 42 6.46 7.81 -1.91
N ILE A 43 7.04 7.18 -2.93
CA ILE A 43 6.62 5.86 -3.39
C ILE A 43 6.91 4.79 -2.32
N PRO A 44 8.17 4.58 -1.88
CA PRO A 44 8.45 3.63 -0.81
C PRO A 44 7.82 4.03 0.53
N LEU A 45 7.74 5.34 0.84
CA LEU A 45 7.05 5.81 2.06
C LEU A 45 5.57 5.42 2.05
N GLY A 46 4.87 5.57 0.92
CA GLY A 46 3.47 5.16 0.78
C GLY A 46 3.28 3.67 1.05
N GLN A 47 4.18 2.82 0.54
CA GLN A 47 4.13 1.38 0.81
C GLN A 47 4.31 1.09 2.31
N GLN A 48 5.29 1.71 2.96
CA GLN A 48 5.56 1.54 4.39
C GLN A 48 4.37 1.96 5.26
N VAL A 49 3.72 3.08 4.93
CA VAL A 49 2.55 3.57 5.67
C VAL A 49 1.39 2.60 5.54
N ILE A 50 1.14 2.04 4.35
CA ILE A 50 0.08 1.05 4.14
C ILE A 50 0.36 -0.22 4.95
N VAL A 51 1.57 -0.78 4.87
CA VAL A 51 1.93 -1.99 5.62
C VAL A 51 1.80 -1.77 7.12
N ARG A 52 2.34 -0.66 7.63
CA ARG A 52 2.24 -0.31 9.05
C ARG A 52 0.79 -0.18 9.51
N ASN A 53 -0.02 0.56 8.76
CA ASN A 53 -1.42 0.79 9.14
C ASN A 53 -2.23 -0.51 9.14
N LEU A 54 -2.07 -1.37 8.12
CA LEU A 54 -2.74 -2.67 8.10
C LEU A 54 -2.30 -3.56 9.26
N ARG A 55 -0.99 -3.60 9.57
CA ARG A 55 -0.47 -4.34 10.73
C ARG A 55 -1.07 -3.84 12.04
N ASP A 56 -1.13 -2.52 12.23
CA ASP A 56 -1.63 -1.92 13.47
C ASP A 56 -3.17 -2.13 13.62
N LEU A 57 -3.92 -2.25 12.52
CA LEU A 57 -5.36 -2.56 12.53
C LEU A 57 -5.70 -4.03 12.79
N THR A 58 -4.74 -4.94 12.57
CA THR A 58 -4.93 -6.40 12.69
C THR A 58 -4.18 -7.00 13.88
N ALA A 59 -3.64 -6.15 14.76
CA ALA A 59 -2.98 -6.52 16.00
C ALA A 59 -3.99 -6.67 17.17
#